data_AF-U2YBC3-F1
#
_entry.id   AF-U2YBC3-F1
#
_cell.length_a   1.000
_cell.length_b   1.000
_cell.length_c   1.000
_cell.angle_alpha   90.00
_cell.angle_beta   90.00
_cell.angle_gamma   90.00
#
_symmetry.space_group_name_H-M   'P 1'
#
loop_
_entity.id
_entity.type
_entity.pdbx_description
1 polymer ?
#
loop_
_entity_poly.entity_id
_entity_poly.type
_entity_poly.pdbx_seq_one_letter_code
_entity_poly.pdbx_strand_id
1 'polypeptide(L)'
;MGNIFNYLEDIQYDNIYDQPFTELDFLLLTEITYLNYDTIVTDSLELQKAIRLIDVPQYMSEVNSLMNTKHRLKLLTQAAIVKRYKNLKLFGYVNDIDLEMQKQFAAMVYKINLDTYVIAFRGTDDSIIGWKEDFHMTYMEHVPAQQTAVHYVQKVMKAFPKATFILTGHSKGGNLATYASSQVEPALQDRIKQIYSFDAPGLTMRLLKQRDIKALLQKSNATFRRALSSE
;
A
#
# COMPACT_ATOMS: atom_id res chain seq x y z
N MET A 1 23.14 -9.53 -9.71
CA MET A 1 22.19 -8.93 -8.76
C MET A 1 20.80 -9.29 -9.23
N GLY A 2 19.98 -9.93 -8.40
CA GLY A 2 18.60 -10.26 -8.77
C GLY A 2 17.73 -9.00 -8.74
N ASN A 3 16.89 -8.81 -9.76
CA ASN A 3 15.83 -7.80 -9.75
C ASN A 3 14.50 -8.45 -9.30
N ILE A 4 13.44 -7.66 -9.13
CA ILE A 4 12.12 -8.16 -8.70
C ILE A 4 11.54 -9.22 -9.65
N PHE A 5 11.94 -9.24 -10.92
CA PHE A 5 11.49 -10.23 -11.89
C PHE A 5 12.16 -11.58 -11.67
N ASN A 6 13.46 -11.61 -11.38
CA ASN A 6 14.16 -12.84 -10.99
C ASN A 6 13.50 -13.44 -9.73
N TYR A 7 13.14 -12.59 -8.76
CA TYR A 7 12.40 -13.04 -7.59
C TYR A 7 11.09 -13.72 -7.99
N LEU A 8 10.27 -13.10 -8.86
CA LEU A 8 9.01 -13.70 -9.33
C LEU A 8 9.20 -15.05 -10.04
N GLU A 9 10.31 -15.23 -10.76
CA GLU A 9 10.67 -16.50 -11.40
C GLU A 9 11.00 -17.57 -10.36
N ASP A 10 11.76 -17.22 -9.32
CA ASP A 10 12.16 -18.14 -8.25
C ASP A 10 10.95 -18.67 -7.46
N ILE A 11 9.95 -17.81 -7.18
CA ILE A 11 8.78 -18.14 -6.37
C ILE A 11 7.55 -18.57 -7.18
N GLN A 12 7.68 -18.76 -8.49
CA GLN A 12 6.53 -18.85 -9.41
C GLN A 12 5.51 -19.95 -9.02
N TYR A 13 6.00 -21.03 -8.40
CA TYR A 13 5.22 -22.20 -7.96
C TYR A 13 4.86 -22.21 -6.47
N ASP A 14 5.38 -21.25 -5.70
CA ASP A 14 5.16 -21.18 -4.26
C ASP A 14 3.73 -20.75 -3.96
N ASN A 15 3.21 -21.23 -2.84
CA ASN A 15 1.92 -20.84 -2.31
C ASN A 15 2.10 -20.04 -1.02
N ILE A 16 1.17 -19.13 -0.72
CA ILE A 16 1.17 -18.38 0.54
C ILE A 16 1.07 -19.29 1.77
N TYR A 17 0.49 -20.48 1.63
CA TYR A 17 0.39 -21.48 2.70
C TYR A 17 1.68 -22.30 2.88
N ASP A 18 2.54 -22.36 1.85
CA ASP A 18 3.81 -23.07 1.89
C ASP A 18 4.93 -22.15 2.41
N GLN A 19 4.91 -20.89 1.97
CA GLN A 19 5.85 -19.85 2.37
C GLN A 19 5.13 -18.53 2.69
N PRO A 20 5.26 -18.00 3.94
CA PRO A 20 4.68 -16.72 4.32
C PRO A 20 5.13 -15.57 3.42
N PHE A 21 4.35 -14.50 3.38
CA PHE A 21 4.78 -13.27 2.71
C PHE A 21 5.98 -12.66 3.42
N THR A 22 6.89 -12.15 2.60
CA THR A 22 8.14 -11.49 2.94
C THR A 22 8.05 -10.00 2.63
N GLU A 23 9.09 -9.24 2.97
CA GLU A 23 9.18 -7.81 2.61
C GLU A 23 9.06 -7.56 1.10
N LEU A 24 9.59 -8.47 0.26
CA LEU A 24 9.51 -8.36 -1.20
C LEU A 24 8.08 -8.54 -1.71
N ASP A 25 7.27 -9.35 -1.04
CA ASP A 25 5.84 -9.50 -1.36
C ASP A 25 5.08 -8.21 -1.11
N PHE A 26 5.30 -7.58 0.04
CA PHE A 26 4.64 -6.32 0.38
C PHE A 26 5.16 -5.15 -0.46
N LEU A 27 6.43 -5.16 -0.84
CA LEU A 27 6.99 -4.21 -1.80
C LEU A 27 6.32 -4.36 -3.18
N LEU A 28 6.15 -5.59 -3.66
CA LEU A 28 5.45 -5.86 -4.92
C LEU A 28 4.00 -5.36 -4.88
N LEU A 29 3.24 -5.68 -3.82
CA LEU A 29 1.87 -5.18 -3.66
C LEU A 29 1.82 -3.65 -3.60
N THR A 30 2.78 -3.03 -2.93
CA THR A 30 2.92 -1.57 -2.87
C THR A 30 3.18 -0.99 -4.26
N GLU A 31 4.08 -1.59 -5.03
CA GLU A 31 4.47 -1.09 -6.36
C GLU A 31 3.33 -1.21 -7.37
N ILE A 32 2.60 -2.33 -7.40
CA ILE A 32 1.45 -2.47 -8.31
C ILE A 32 0.29 -1.55 -7.92
N THR A 33 0.17 -1.15 -6.64
CA THR A 33 -0.85 -0.17 -6.17
C THR A 33 -0.68 1.22 -6.81
N TYR A 34 0.48 1.52 -7.41
CA TYR A 34 0.67 2.76 -8.17
C TYR A 34 -0.10 2.82 -9.48
N LEU A 35 -0.52 1.69 -10.04
CA LEU A 35 -1.31 1.65 -11.27
C LEU A 35 -2.68 2.34 -11.07
N ASN A 36 -3.26 2.81 -12.17
CA ASN A 36 -4.62 3.35 -12.15
C ASN A 36 -5.64 2.21 -12.16
N TYR A 37 -6.50 2.15 -11.15
CA TYR A 37 -7.58 1.16 -11.02
C TYR A 37 -9.00 1.76 -11.07
N ASP A 38 -9.15 3.05 -11.43
CA ASP A 38 -10.41 3.83 -11.32
C ASP A 38 -11.61 3.12 -12.00
N THR A 39 -11.38 2.38 -13.09
CA THR A 39 -12.41 1.65 -13.84
C THR A 39 -12.39 0.14 -13.61
N ILE A 40 -11.48 -0.36 -12.78
CA ILE A 40 -11.17 -1.80 -12.64
C ILE A 40 -11.55 -2.31 -11.25
N VAL A 41 -11.22 -1.55 -10.20
CA VAL A 41 -11.43 -1.95 -8.80
C VAL A 41 -12.39 -0.95 -8.16
N THR A 42 -13.50 -1.44 -7.63
CA THR A 42 -14.47 -0.61 -6.90
C THR A 42 -13.93 -0.16 -5.55
N ASP A 43 -14.41 1.00 -5.09
CA ASP A 43 -14.25 1.52 -3.73
C ASP A 43 -15.08 0.74 -2.67
N SER A 44 -15.92 -0.20 -3.10
CA SER A 44 -16.73 -1.03 -2.22
C SER A 44 -15.87 -1.99 -1.38
N LEU A 45 -16.29 -2.17 -0.12
CA LEU A 45 -15.70 -3.12 0.83
C LEU A 45 -16.45 -4.47 0.85
N GLU A 46 -17.26 -4.72 -0.18
CA GLU A 46 -17.97 -5.98 -0.40
C GLU A 46 -17.06 -7.00 -1.10
N LEU A 47 -16.74 -8.12 -0.44
CA LEU A 47 -15.86 -9.16 -1.00
C LEU A 47 -16.37 -9.81 -2.28
N GLN A 48 -17.68 -9.77 -2.53
CA GLN A 48 -18.32 -10.24 -3.77
C GLN A 48 -18.00 -9.35 -4.97
N LYS A 49 -17.64 -8.08 -4.75
CA LYS A 49 -17.23 -7.15 -5.80
C LYS A 49 -15.71 -7.11 -6.01
N ALA A 50 -14.96 -7.92 -5.26
CA ALA A 50 -13.52 -7.97 -5.37
C ALA A 50 -13.06 -8.71 -6.64
N ILE A 51 -12.03 -8.20 -7.29
CA ILE A 51 -11.41 -8.80 -8.48
C ILE A 51 -10.17 -9.60 -8.07
N ARG A 52 -9.90 -10.73 -8.73
CA ARG A 52 -8.66 -11.48 -8.49
C ARG A 52 -7.50 -10.86 -9.27
N LEU A 53 -6.30 -10.91 -8.72
CA LEU A 53 -5.11 -10.33 -9.38
C LEU A 53 -4.90 -10.88 -10.79
N ILE A 54 -5.15 -12.18 -11.01
CA ILE A 54 -5.04 -12.81 -12.34
C ILE A 54 -5.92 -12.16 -13.41
N ASP A 55 -7.06 -11.60 -13.01
CA ASP A 55 -8.05 -11.03 -13.91
C ASP A 55 -7.78 -9.54 -14.19
N VAL A 56 -6.87 -8.88 -13.45
CA VAL A 56 -6.60 -7.44 -13.59
C VAL A 56 -5.91 -7.05 -14.90
N PRO A 57 -4.85 -7.77 -15.38
CA PRO A 57 -4.08 -7.33 -16.55
C PRO A 57 -4.94 -7.08 -17.80
N GLN A 58 -6.00 -7.86 -18.01
CA GLN A 58 -6.88 -7.73 -19.19
C GLN A 58 -7.67 -6.41 -19.23
N TYR A 59 -7.80 -5.72 -18.09
CA TYR A 59 -8.52 -4.44 -17.99
C TYR A 59 -7.59 -3.23 -17.96
N MET A 60 -6.27 -3.45 -17.85
CA MET A 60 -5.29 -2.37 -17.81
C MET A 60 -5.04 -1.82 -19.22
N SER A 61 -5.18 -0.51 -19.38
CA SER A 61 -4.81 0.16 -20.64
C SER A 61 -3.29 0.16 -20.82
N GLU A 62 -2.83 -0.20 -22.02
CA GLU A 62 -1.41 -0.06 -22.42
C GLU A 62 -0.96 1.40 -22.61
N VAL A 63 -1.85 2.36 -22.41
CA VAL A 63 -1.52 3.79 -22.48
C VAL A 63 -0.53 4.10 -21.37
N ASN A 64 0.72 4.35 -21.75
CA ASN A 64 1.77 4.84 -20.87
C ASN A 64 1.35 6.17 -20.26
N SER A 65 0.91 6.14 -19.01
CA SER A 65 0.70 7.31 -18.17
C SER A 65 1.77 7.36 -17.08
N LEU A 66 1.81 8.46 -16.32
CA LEU A 66 2.69 8.59 -15.15
C LEU A 66 2.52 7.42 -14.16
N MET A 67 1.30 6.88 -14.06
CA MET A 67 0.98 5.74 -13.20
C MET A 67 1.22 4.40 -13.91
N ASN A 68 0.72 4.24 -15.14
CA ASN A 68 0.78 3.01 -15.91
C ASN A 68 2.07 2.92 -16.72
N THR A 69 3.20 2.82 -16.04
CA THR A 69 4.50 2.65 -16.70
C THR A 69 4.63 1.22 -17.26
N LYS A 70 5.37 1.05 -18.37
CA LYS A 70 5.70 -0.28 -18.93
C LYS A 70 6.27 -1.24 -17.87
N HIS A 71 7.08 -0.72 -16.94
CA HIS A 71 7.69 -1.52 -15.88
C HIS A 71 6.62 -2.08 -14.93
N ARG A 72 5.70 -1.24 -14.43
CA ARG A 72 4.62 -1.67 -13.52
C ARG A 72 3.61 -2.58 -14.20
N LEU A 73 3.27 -2.31 -15.46
CA LEU A 73 2.40 -3.17 -16.24
C LEU A 73 3.03 -4.56 -16.43
N LYS A 74 4.33 -4.63 -16.74
CA LYS A 74 5.07 -5.90 -16.81
C LYS A 74 5.08 -6.63 -15.47
N LEU A 75 5.35 -5.90 -14.38
CA LEU A 75 5.35 -6.45 -13.02
C LEU A 75 3.99 -7.04 -12.65
N LEU A 76 2.90 -6.32 -12.92
CA LEU A 76 1.53 -6.78 -12.71
C LEU A 76 1.26 -8.06 -13.49
N THR A 77 1.58 -8.09 -14.79
CA THR A 77 1.33 -9.25 -15.66
C THR A 77 2.10 -10.50 -15.19
N GLN A 78 3.35 -10.35 -14.75
CA GLN A 78 4.11 -11.48 -14.20
C GLN A 78 3.60 -11.91 -12.83
N ALA A 79 3.29 -10.96 -11.93
CA ALA A 79 2.73 -11.29 -10.62
C ALA A 79 1.36 -12.00 -10.72
N ALA A 80 0.53 -11.61 -11.68
CA ALA A 80 -0.80 -12.15 -11.91
C ALA A 80 -0.83 -13.65 -12.20
N ILE A 81 0.26 -14.24 -12.68
CA ILE A 81 0.34 -15.68 -13.00
C ILE A 81 1.02 -16.52 -11.89
N VAL A 82 1.75 -15.88 -10.97
CA VAL A 82 2.43 -16.56 -9.86
C VAL A 82 1.40 -17.14 -8.89
N LYS A 83 1.59 -18.41 -8.50
CA LYS A 83 0.61 -19.17 -7.71
C LYS A 83 0.22 -18.48 -6.40
N ARG A 84 1.16 -17.83 -5.72
CA ARG A 84 0.90 -17.12 -4.46
C ARG A 84 0.11 -15.82 -4.60
N TYR A 85 0.14 -15.16 -5.76
CA TYR A 85 -0.52 -13.86 -5.94
C TYR A 85 -1.79 -13.91 -6.78
N LYS A 86 -1.88 -14.84 -7.73
CA LYS A 86 -2.94 -14.87 -8.75
C LYS A 86 -4.37 -14.83 -8.18
N ASN A 87 -4.57 -15.40 -6.99
CA ASN A 87 -5.86 -15.50 -6.32
C ASN A 87 -6.10 -14.41 -5.26
N LEU A 88 -5.16 -13.48 -5.07
CA LEU A 88 -5.37 -12.33 -4.20
C LEU A 88 -6.57 -11.53 -4.68
N LYS A 89 -7.44 -11.14 -3.75
CA LYS A 89 -8.61 -10.30 -4.08
C LYS A 89 -8.29 -8.84 -3.81
N LEU A 90 -8.51 -7.99 -4.81
CA LEU A 90 -8.33 -6.55 -4.79
C LEU A 90 -9.69 -5.88 -4.72
N PHE A 91 -9.86 -4.92 -3.81
CA PHE A 91 -11.10 -4.17 -3.60
C PHE A 91 -10.86 -2.92 -2.74
N GLY A 92 -11.90 -2.11 -2.56
CA GLY A 92 -11.83 -0.89 -1.75
C GLY A 92 -10.93 0.18 -2.33
N TYR A 93 -10.68 0.18 -3.65
CA TYR A 93 -9.76 1.14 -4.27
C TYR A 93 -10.31 2.56 -4.17
N VAL A 94 -9.48 3.47 -3.67
CA VAL A 94 -9.79 4.90 -3.61
C VAL A 94 -8.65 5.65 -4.24
N ASN A 95 -8.98 6.63 -5.08
CA ASN A 95 -8.06 7.58 -5.69
C ASN A 95 -8.70 8.98 -5.57
N ASP A 96 -8.37 9.68 -4.49
CA ASP A 96 -8.95 10.95 -4.07
C ASP A 96 -7.91 12.06 -4.21
N ILE A 97 -8.10 12.88 -5.25
CA ILE A 97 -7.23 14.02 -5.58
C ILE A 97 -8.07 15.30 -5.41
N ASP A 98 -7.65 16.15 -4.49
CA ASP A 98 -8.29 17.43 -4.20
C ASP A 98 -7.27 18.57 -4.38
N LEU A 99 -7.52 19.40 -5.39
CA LEU A 99 -6.64 20.50 -5.77
C LEU A 99 -6.69 21.67 -4.78
N GLU A 100 -7.85 21.94 -4.19
CA GLU A 100 -8.04 23.05 -3.26
C GLU A 100 -7.38 22.76 -1.92
N MET A 101 -7.59 21.54 -1.42
CA MET A 101 -6.95 21.06 -0.19
C MET A 101 -5.50 20.59 -0.39
N GLN A 102 -5.01 20.55 -1.64
CA GLN A 102 -3.70 20.02 -2.02
C GLN A 102 -3.45 18.64 -1.42
N LYS A 103 -4.47 17.77 -1.54
CA LYS A 103 -4.50 16.43 -0.98
C LYS A 103 -4.45 15.43 -2.12
N GLN A 104 -3.52 14.50 -2.02
CA GLN A 104 -3.49 13.31 -2.85
C GLN A 104 -3.51 12.07 -1.97
N PHE A 105 -4.58 11.30 -2.06
CA PHE A 105 -4.75 10.06 -1.32
C PHE A 105 -5.15 8.93 -2.26
N ALA A 106 -4.41 7.82 -2.22
CA ALA A 106 -4.87 6.60 -2.86
C ALA A 106 -4.52 5.37 -2.03
N ALA A 107 -5.44 4.42 -2.00
CA ALA A 107 -5.30 3.19 -1.24
C ALA A 107 -6.05 2.02 -1.88
N MET A 108 -5.59 0.80 -1.61
CA MET A 108 -6.21 -0.44 -2.06
C MET A 108 -6.13 -1.50 -0.97
N VAL A 109 -7.15 -2.37 -0.91
CA VAL A 109 -7.17 -3.53 0.00
C VAL A 109 -6.90 -4.80 -0.79
N TYR A 110 -5.97 -5.61 -0.28
CA TYR A 110 -5.74 -6.98 -0.71
C TYR A 110 -6.21 -7.95 0.35
N LYS A 111 -7.00 -8.95 -0.02
CA LYS A 111 -7.24 -10.12 0.83
C LYS A 111 -6.17 -11.17 0.52
N ILE A 112 -5.25 -11.40 1.46
CA ILE A 112 -4.13 -12.33 1.27
C ILE A 112 -4.37 -13.70 1.88
N ASN A 113 -5.15 -13.79 2.96
CA ASN A 113 -5.54 -15.05 3.60
C ASN A 113 -7.00 -14.97 4.07
N LEU A 114 -7.54 -16.00 4.74
CA LEU A 114 -8.93 -16.07 5.21
C LEU A 114 -9.32 -14.80 5.99
N ASP A 115 -8.52 -14.44 6.99
CA ASP A 115 -8.76 -13.33 7.93
C ASP A 115 -7.62 -12.30 7.95
N THR A 116 -6.84 -12.21 6.87
CA THR A 116 -5.70 -11.27 6.79
C THR A 116 -5.79 -10.43 5.53
N TYR A 117 -5.73 -9.11 5.74
CA TYR A 117 -5.82 -8.10 4.69
C TYR A 117 -4.59 -7.20 4.70
N VAL A 118 -4.21 -6.72 3.52
CA VAL A 118 -3.19 -5.69 3.35
C VAL A 118 -3.88 -4.42 2.91
N ILE A 119 -3.64 -3.31 3.62
CA ILE A 119 -4.02 -1.97 3.18
C ILE A 119 -2.77 -1.31 2.61
N ALA A 120 -2.73 -1.16 1.29
CA ALA A 120 -1.62 -0.54 0.59
C ALA A 120 -1.95 0.91 0.27
N PHE A 121 -1.07 1.83 0.66
CA PHE A 121 -1.17 3.25 0.32
C PHE A 121 -0.21 3.59 -0.81
N ARG A 122 -0.71 4.28 -1.83
CA ARG A 122 0.13 4.84 -2.89
C ARG A 122 0.93 6.01 -2.32
N GLY A 123 2.20 6.09 -2.68
CA GLY A 123 2.95 7.32 -2.47
C GLY A 123 2.57 8.40 -3.49
N THR A 124 3.42 9.40 -3.55
CA THR A 124 3.31 10.54 -4.45
C THR A 124 3.45 10.08 -5.92
N ASP A 125 2.65 10.64 -6.83
CA ASP A 125 2.99 10.61 -8.26
C ASP A 125 3.95 11.76 -8.59
N ASP A 126 4.54 11.78 -9.79
CA ASP A 126 5.46 12.85 -10.22
C ASP A 126 4.76 14.22 -10.43
N SER A 127 3.54 14.42 -9.89
CA SER A 127 2.81 15.67 -10.00
C SER A 127 3.36 16.74 -9.04
N ILE A 128 3.26 18.01 -9.47
CA ILE A 128 3.63 19.18 -8.65
C ILE A 128 2.87 19.21 -7.31
N ILE A 129 1.62 18.72 -7.29
CA ILE A 129 0.78 18.65 -6.09
C ILE A 129 1.36 17.66 -5.09
N GLY A 130 1.76 16.51 -5.61
CA GLY A 130 2.43 15.48 -4.83
C GLY A 130 3.71 16.00 -4.15
N TRP A 131 4.60 16.63 -4.92
CA TRP A 131 5.83 17.24 -4.38
C TRP A 131 5.55 18.35 -3.35
N LYS A 132 4.46 19.11 -3.52
CA LYS A 132 4.06 20.15 -2.56
C LYS A 132 3.57 19.56 -1.24
N GLU A 133 2.81 18.47 -1.28
CA GLU A 133 2.38 17.76 -0.07
C GLU A 133 3.57 17.07 0.63
N ASP A 134 4.54 16.55 -0.12
CA ASP A 134 5.80 16.02 0.43
C ASP A 134 6.59 17.11 1.17
N PHE A 135 6.62 18.34 0.65
CA PHE A 135 7.19 19.48 1.35
C PHE A 135 6.39 19.82 2.62
N HIS A 136 5.05 19.81 2.55
CA HIS A 136 4.18 20.04 3.70
C HIS A 136 4.42 19.03 4.84
N MET A 137 4.69 17.76 4.53
CA MET A 137 5.03 16.74 5.54
C MET A 137 6.25 17.10 6.38
N THR A 138 7.14 17.98 5.91
CA THR A 138 8.36 18.37 6.64
C THR A 138 8.11 19.40 7.75
N TYR A 139 7.00 20.15 7.71
CA TYR A 139 6.75 21.25 8.65
C TYR A 139 5.31 21.38 9.16
N MET A 140 4.32 20.76 8.51
CA MET A 140 2.93 20.81 8.95
C MET A 140 2.65 19.78 10.05
N GLU A 141 1.90 20.19 11.07
CA GLU A 141 1.49 19.32 12.18
C GLU A 141 0.39 18.32 11.76
N HIS A 142 -0.40 18.68 10.74
CA HIS A 142 -1.47 17.84 10.19
C HIS A 142 -1.47 17.86 8.66
N VAL A 143 -1.28 16.71 8.04
CA VAL A 143 -1.32 16.56 6.57
C VAL A 143 -2.71 16.01 6.19
N PRO A 144 -3.46 16.64 5.26
CA PRO A 144 -4.81 16.17 4.90
C PRO A 144 -4.89 14.70 4.49
N ALA A 145 -3.89 14.19 3.75
CA ALA A 145 -3.83 12.78 3.37
C ALA A 145 -3.65 11.84 4.59
N GLN A 146 -2.94 12.27 5.65
CA GLN A 146 -2.77 11.51 6.88
C GLN A 146 -4.10 11.30 7.60
N GLN A 147 -4.92 12.36 7.72
CA GLN A 147 -6.26 12.24 8.30
C GLN A 147 -7.15 11.34 7.45
N THR A 148 -7.08 11.46 6.11
CA THR A 148 -7.82 10.59 5.20
C THR A 148 -7.41 9.13 5.37
N ALA A 149 -6.11 8.85 5.55
CA ALA A 149 -5.60 7.51 5.81
C ALA A 149 -6.15 6.90 7.10
N VAL A 150 -6.23 7.67 8.20
CA VAL A 150 -6.84 7.23 9.47
C VAL A 150 -8.28 6.80 9.25
N HIS A 151 -9.09 7.67 8.62
CA HIS A 151 -10.51 7.39 8.36
C HIS A 151 -10.68 6.16 7.45
N TYR A 152 -9.85 6.03 6.41
CA TYR A 152 -9.90 4.90 5.51
C TYR A 152 -9.56 3.58 6.23
N VAL A 153 -8.49 3.54 7.04
CA VAL A 153 -8.14 2.35 7.84
C VAL A 153 -9.28 1.99 8.78
N GLN A 154 -9.84 2.95 9.51
CA GLN A 154 -10.98 2.70 10.39
C GLN A 154 -12.19 2.15 9.62
N LYS A 155 -12.52 2.71 8.45
CA LYS A 155 -13.61 2.24 7.57
C LYS A 155 -13.40 0.78 7.17
N VAL A 156 -12.21 0.44 6.66
CA VAL A 156 -11.86 -0.92 6.25
C VAL A 156 -11.92 -1.89 7.43
N MET A 157 -11.32 -1.54 8.57
CA MET A 157 -11.25 -2.44 9.73
C MET A 157 -12.61 -2.67 10.40
N LYS A 158 -13.52 -1.70 10.32
CA LYS A 158 -14.92 -1.83 10.77
C LYS A 158 -15.73 -2.75 9.85
N ALA A 159 -15.46 -2.75 8.54
CA ALA A 159 -16.12 -3.65 7.59
C ALA A 159 -15.75 -5.13 7.82
N PHE A 160 -14.58 -5.41 8.40
CA PHE A 160 -14.10 -6.77 8.66
C PHE A 160 -13.70 -7.00 10.12
N PRO A 161 -14.64 -6.99 11.07
CA PRO A 161 -14.36 -6.88 12.51
C PRO A 161 -13.50 -8.01 13.11
N LYS A 162 -13.48 -9.20 12.48
CA LYS A 162 -12.69 -10.36 12.93
C LYS A 162 -11.31 -10.46 12.29
N ALA A 163 -11.01 -9.61 11.31
CA ALA A 163 -9.80 -9.71 10.52
C ALA A 163 -8.60 -9.02 11.18
N THR A 164 -7.42 -9.43 10.70
CA THR A 164 -6.10 -8.86 10.97
C THR A 164 -5.60 -8.09 9.75
N PHE A 165 -4.76 -7.09 10.01
CA PHE A 165 -4.32 -6.15 8.98
C PHE A 165 -2.82 -5.97 8.96
N ILE A 166 -2.30 -5.77 7.76
CA ILE A 166 -0.95 -5.31 7.48
C ILE A 166 -1.10 -4.02 6.70
N LEU A 167 -0.37 -2.97 7.09
CA LEU A 167 -0.36 -1.70 6.36
C LEU A 167 0.96 -1.60 5.59
N THR A 168 0.90 -1.15 4.35
CA THR A 168 2.10 -1.01 3.51
C THR A 168 2.07 0.26 2.67
N GLY A 169 3.24 0.79 2.35
CA GLY A 169 3.36 1.92 1.43
C GLY A 169 4.80 2.31 1.16
N HIS A 170 5.01 3.05 0.06
CA HIS A 170 6.30 3.57 -0.35
C HIS A 170 6.29 5.11 -0.35
N SER A 171 7.42 5.73 -0.02
CA SER A 171 7.56 7.19 0.08
C SER A 171 6.45 7.77 0.99
N LYS A 172 5.66 8.73 0.51
CA LYS A 172 4.47 9.26 1.20
C LYS A 172 3.52 8.16 1.68
N GLY A 173 3.31 7.09 0.91
CA GLY A 173 2.42 5.99 1.28
C GLY A 173 2.89 5.26 2.55
N GLY A 174 4.20 5.13 2.75
CA GLY A 174 4.76 4.56 3.98
C GLY A 174 4.56 5.46 5.20
N ASN A 175 4.61 6.78 5.00
CA ASN A 175 4.25 7.75 6.03
C ASN A 175 2.76 7.63 6.40
N LEU A 176 1.86 7.55 5.41
CA LEU A 176 0.42 7.36 5.63
C LEU A 176 0.13 6.05 6.39
N ALA A 177 0.78 4.95 6.01
CA ALA A 177 0.67 3.66 6.69
C ALA A 177 1.06 3.77 8.17
N THR A 178 2.23 4.36 8.44
CA THR A 178 2.76 4.52 9.80
C THR A 178 1.87 5.47 10.62
N TYR A 179 1.53 6.62 10.06
CA TYR A 179 0.67 7.60 10.73
C TYR A 179 -0.70 7.00 11.06
N ALA A 180 -1.39 6.43 10.08
CA ALA A 180 -2.73 5.87 10.29
C ALA A 180 -2.73 4.78 11.36
N SER A 181 -1.74 3.89 11.34
CA SER A 181 -1.60 2.84 12.36
C SER A 181 -1.46 3.39 13.79
N SER A 182 -0.85 4.57 13.95
CA SER A 182 -0.64 5.19 15.26
C SER A 182 -1.82 5.99 15.79
N GLN A 183 -2.72 6.41 14.90
CA GLN A 183 -3.83 7.30 15.25
C GLN A 183 -5.18 6.59 15.29
N VAL A 184 -5.29 5.34 14.81
CA VAL A 184 -6.50 4.54 15.03
C VAL A 184 -6.66 4.16 16.50
N GLU A 185 -7.88 3.86 16.94
CA GLU A 185 -8.16 3.47 18.33
C GLU A 185 -7.35 2.24 18.76
N PRO A 186 -6.95 2.11 20.04
CA PRO A 186 -6.11 1.01 20.52
C PRO A 186 -6.61 -0.40 20.13
N ALA A 187 -7.93 -0.63 20.21
CA ALA A 187 -8.54 -1.90 19.83
C ALA A 187 -8.36 -2.23 18.33
N LEU A 188 -8.24 -1.22 17.47
CA LEU A 188 -7.88 -1.40 16.05
C LEU A 188 -6.37 -1.60 15.90
N GLN A 189 -5.53 -0.91 16.67
CA GLN A 189 -4.07 -1.09 16.63
C GLN A 189 -3.64 -2.53 16.95
N ASP A 190 -4.33 -3.22 17.86
CA ASP A 190 -4.05 -4.63 18.21
C ASP A 190 -4.28 -5.61 17.04
N ARG A 191 -5.13 -5.23 16.09
CA ARG A 191 -5.43 -5.99 14.88
C ARG A 191 -4.45 -5.67 13.74
N ILE A 192 -3.65 -4.62 13.86
CA ILE A 192 -2.53 -4.32 12.96
C ILE A 192 -1.32 -5.14 13.39
N LYS A 193 -0.95 -6.12 12.57
CA LYS A 193 0.13 -7.06 12.86
C LYS A 193 1.49 -6.51 12.47
N GLN A 194 1.59 -5.87 11.31
CA GLN A 194 2.84 -5.36 10.76
C GLN A 194 2.59 -4.10 9.94
N ILE A 195 3.63 -3.27 9.84
CA ILE A 195 3.66 -2.08 9.00
C ILE A 195 4.93 -2.17 8.13
N TYR A 196 4.77 -2.06 6.82
CA TYR A 196 5.87 -2.02 5.86
C TYR A 196 5.96 -0.63 5.23
N SER A 197 7.07 0.06 5.46
CA SER A 197 7.23 1.45 5.04
C SER A 197 8.53 1.60 4.26
N PHE A 198 8.43 1.59 2.94
CA PHE A 198 9.56 1.60 2.02
C PHE A 198 9.99 3.04 1.68
N ASP A 199 11.26 3.40 1.90
CA ASP A 199 11.83 4.71 1.53
C ASP A 199 10.98 5.93 1.96
N ALA A 200 10.24 5.83 3.08
CA ALA A 200 9.33 6.87 3.53
C ALA A 200 10.02 7.96 4.38
N PRO A 201 9.63 9.24 4.22
CA PRO A 201 10.05 10.28 5.16
C PRO A 201 9.47 10.01 6.55
N GLY A 202 10.34 10.05 7.56
CA GLY A 202 9.98 9.76 8.95
C GLY A 202 8.95 10.72 9.53
N LEU A 203 8.21 10.29 10.55
CA LEU A 203 7.32 11.15 11.33
C LEU A 203 8.13 12.24 12.05
N THR A 204 7.66 13.49 12.00
CA THR A 204 8.31 14.63 12.65
C THR A 204 8.58 14.35 14.14
N MET A 205 9.74 14.76 14.66
CA MET A 205 10.23 14.48 16.03
C MET A 205 9.23 14.81 17.17
N ARG A 206 8.25 15.69 16.92
CA ARG A 206 7.18 16.02 17.87
C ARG A 206 6.14 14.90 18.02
N LEU A 207 5.83 14.19 16.94
CA LEU A 207 4.88 13.05 16.93
C LEU A 207 5.50 11.82 17.61
N LEU A 208 6.79 11.56 17.39
CA LEU A 208 7.53 10.43 17.98
C LEU A 208 7.56 10.42 19.52
N LYS A 209 7.20 11.53 20.19
CA LYS A 209 7.13 11.63 21.67
C LYS A 209 5.85 11.02 22.26
N GLN A 210 4.86 10.63 21.46
CA GLN A 210 3.68 9.90 21.94
C GLN A 210 4.06 8.43 22.24
N ARG A 211 3.72 7.95 23.45
CA ARG A 211 4.14 6.62 23.97
C ARG A 211 3.73 5.45 23.08
N ASP A 212 2.62 5.56 22.37
CA ASP A 212 2.05 4.50 21.53
C ASP A 212 2.83 4.27 20.22
N ILE A 213 3.48 5.32 19.69
CA ILE A 213 4.25 5.23 18.44
C ILE A 213 5.50 4.35 18.62
N LYS A 214 6.11 4.35 19.81
CA LYS A 214 7.33 3.56 20.07
C LYS A 214 7.07 2.04 20.05
N ALA A 215 5.90 1.60 20.48
CA ALA A 215 5.48 0.20 20.41
C ALA A 215 5.14 -0.24 18.97
N LEU A 216 4.57 0.68 18.16
CA LEU A 216 4.30 0.44 16.74
C LEU A 216 5.58 0.42 15.90
N LEU A 217 6.58 1.23 16.23
CA LEU A 217 7.89 1.19 15.58
C LEU A 217 8.60 -0.16 15.77
N GLN A 218 8.33 -0.89 16.86
CA GLN A 218 8.82 -2.27 17.02
C GLN A 218 8.13 -3.27 16.07
N LYS A 219 6.93 -2.94 15.56
CA LYS A 219 6.20 -3.73 14.54
C LYS A 219 6.54 -3.32 13.09
N SER A 220 7.31 -2.24 12.91
CA SER A 220 7.76 -1.77 11.59
C SER A 220 9.07 -2.45 11.22
N ASN A 221 9.04 -3.35 10.24
CA ASN A 221 10.26 -3.94 9.69
C ASN A 221 10.68 -3.19 8.42
N ALA A 222 11.98 -2.90 8.33
CA ALA A 222 12.71 -2.34 7.18
C ALA A 222 12.42 -0.86 6.81
N THR A 223 13.29 0.04 7.25
CA THR A 223 13.64 1.26 6.50
C THR A 223 14.67 0.87 5.43
N PHE A 224 14.23 0.27 4.32
CA PHE A 224 15.14 0.01 3.20
C PHE A 224 15.45 1.34 2.53
N ARG A 225 16.74 1.73 2.49
CA ARG A 225 17.23 2.84 1.67
C ARG A 225 17.62 2.29 0.30
N ARG A 226 16.84 2.64 -0.73
CA ARG A 226 17.20 2.67 -2.16
C ARG A 226 17.66 1.34 -2.79
N ALA A 227 16.73 0.65 -3.47
CA ALA A 227 17.04 -0.39 -4.47
C ALA A 227 16.46 -0.07 -5.88
N LEU A 228 16.05 1.17 -6.12
CA LEU A 228 15.53 1.63 -7.41
C LEU A 228 16.35 2.83 -7.92
N SER A 229 17.57 2.54 -8.38
CA SER A 229 18.28 3.40 -9.33
C SER A 229 19.25 2.54 -10.12
N SER A 230 18.83 2.13 -11.31
CA SER A 230 19.73 1.72 -12.38
C SER A 230 19.35 2.54 -13.62
N GLU A 231 20.07 3.65 -13.81
CA GLU A 231 20.59 3.96 -15.14
C GLU A 231 21.66 2.94 -15.50
#